data_AF-I4YHA6-F1
#
_entry.id   AF-I4YHA6-F1
#
_cell.length_a   1.000
_cell.length_b   1.000
_cell.length_c   1.000
_cell.angle_alpha   90.00
_cell.angle_beta   90.00
_cell.angle_gamma   90.00
#
_symmetry.space_group_name_H-M   'P 1'
#
loop_
_entity.id
_entity.type
_entity.pdbx_description
1 polymer ?
#
loop_
_entity_poly.entity_id
_entity_poly.type
_entity_poly.pdbx_seq_one_letter_code
_entity_poly.pdbx_strand_id
1 'polypeptide(L)'
;MDSEDKIIEDDVWGGSDDELENKQRDKDWNKLEDRFMDEGYREGISYGKEAHLQPGFDEGYITGVGYGREFGRLRAFANQTLSHLTNIQASPEQLERCRSLVSNIGRVSAHQILPKDIEAIEHAKEHEEEDRKQKSTSNVTFEEELGGERGRQRGVEQLADELDRLGKAKLDGRETLDELWGELKEILSRESTLESLLAVL
;
A
#
# COMPACT_ATOMS: atom_id res chain seq x y z
N MET A 1 63.39 -28.65 -69.40
CA MET A 1 62.48 -27.50 -69.53
C MET A 1 61.17 -27.93 -68.93
N ASP A 2 60.63 -27.04 -68.10
CA ASP A 2 59.28 -27.02 -67.58
C ASP A 2 58.98 -27.99 -66.42
N SER A 3 59.41 -27.51 -65.26
CA SER A 3 58.61 -27.35 -64.05
C SER A 3 57.12 -27.62 -64.23
N GLU A 4 56.62 -28.70 -63.64
CA GLU A 4 55.25 -28.73 -63.15
C GLU A 4 55.33 -28.73 -61.63
N ASP A 5 55.27 -27.52 -61.08
CA ASP A 5 54.97 -27.27 -59.67
C ASP A 5 53.69 -28.02 -59.33
N LYS A 6 53.83 -29.18 -58.67
CA LYS A 6 52.75 -29.70 -57.84
C LYS A 6 52.61 -28.73 -56.67
N ILE A 7 51.76 -27.73 -56.88
CA ILE A 7 51.12 -26.99 -55.80
C ILE A 7 50.43 -28.07 -54.97
N ILE A 8 51.10 -28.50 -53.90
CA ILE A 8 50.42 -29.07 -52.77
C ILE A 8 49.59 -27.89 -52.28
N GLU A 9 48.33 -27.82 -52.70
CA GLU A 9 47.30 -27.14 -51.93
C GLU A 9 47.29 -27.86 -50.59
N ASP A 10 48.21 -27.41 -49.73
CA ASP A 10 48.11 -27.59 -48.31
C ASP A 10 46.77 -26.97 -47.98
N ASP A 11 45.78 -27.83 -47.76
CA ASP A 11 44.45 -27.44 -47.33
C ASP A 11 44.60 -26.92 -45.89
N VAL A 12 45.20 -25.73 -45.79
CA VAL A 12 45.42 -24.95 -44.56
C VAL A 12 44.09 -24.66 -43.88
N TRP A 13 42.98 -24.84 -44.60
CA TRP A 13 41.61 -24.63 -44.15
C TRP A 13 40.83 -25.93 -43.88
N GLY A 14 41.41 -27.12 -44.07
CA GLY A 14 40.70 -28.40 -43.98
C GLY A 14 40.48 -28.96 -42.57
N GLY A 15 40.90 -28.26 -41.51
CA GLY A 15 40.93 -28.84 -40.16
C GLY A 15 40.70 -27.91 -38.98
N SER A 16 40.19 -26.69 -39.18
CA SER A 16 40.09 -25.74 -38.05
C SER A 16 38.82 -24.88 -37.99
N ASP A 17 38.07 -24.69 -39.07
CA ASP A 17 36.94 -23.74 -39.02
C ASP A 17 35.70 -24.33 -38.34
N ASP A 18 35.26 -25.53 -38.74
CA ASP A 18 34.10 -26.22 -38.16
C ASP A 18 34.25 -26.56 -36.66
N GLU A 19 35.46 -26.89 -36.20
CA GLU A 19 35.72 -27.16 -34.78
C GLU A 19 35.76 -25.89 -33.92
N LEU A 20 36.30 -24.79 -34.46
CA LEU A 20 36.31 -23.50 -33.79
C LEU A 20 34.90 -22.90 -33.76
N GLU A 21 34.15 -23.05 -34.86
CA GLU A 21 32.75 -22.64 -34.95
C GLU A 21 31.90 -23.45 -33.96
N ASN A 22 32.05 -24.78 -33.87
CA ASN A 22 31.33 -25.58 -32.87
C ASN A 22 31.70 -25.20 -31.44
N LYS A 23 32.99 -25.02 -31.12
CA LYS A 23 33.41 -24.56 -29.78
C LYS A 23 32.92 -23.15 -29.44
N GLN A 24 32.80 -22.28 -30.44
CA GLN A 24 32.27 -20.93 -30.27
C GLN A 24 30.75 -20.98 -30.08
N ARG A 25 30.04 -21.79 -30.87
CA ARG A 25 28.62 -22.06 -30.71
C ARG A 25 28.31 -22.62 -29.33
N ASP A 26 29.05 -23.62 -28.86
CA ASP A 26 28.85 -24.21 -27.53
C ASP A 26 29.08 -23.19 -26.40
N LYS A 27 30.09 -22.33 -26.52
CA LYS A 27 30.31 -21.22 -25.57
C LYS A 27 29.17 -20.21 -25.57
N ASP A 28 28.65 -19.88 -26.74
CA ASP A 28 27.57 -18.92 -26.87
C ASP A 28 26.23 -19.51 -26.43
N TRP A 29 26.03 -20.83 -26.62
CA TRP A 29 24.92 -21.60 -26.03
C TRP A 29 24.98 -21.63 -24.51
N ASN A 30 26.14 -21.93 -23.92
CA ASN A 30 26.29 -21.95 -22.45
C ASN A 30 26.05 -20.55 -21.84
N LYS A 31 26.58 -19.49 -22.45
CA LYS A 31 26.31 -18.11 -22.00
C LYS A 31 24.85 -17.69 -22.17
N LEU A 32 24.15 -18.28 -23.12
CA LEU A 32 22.73 -18.04 -23.32
C LEU A 32 21.94 -18.78 -22.24
N GLU A 33 22.29 -20.02 -21.96
CA GLU A 33 21.70 -20.85 -20.89
C GLU A 33 21.90 -20.21 -19.50
N ASP A 34 23.12 -19.79 -19.16
CA ASP A 34 23.41 -19.11 -17.89
C ASP A 34 22.55 -17.85 -17.72
N ARG A 35 22.42 -17.05 -18.79
CA ARG A 35 21.56 -15.85 -18.77
C ARG A 35 20.09 -16.19 -18.63
N PHE A 36 19.60 -17.22 -19.31
CA PHE A 36 18.22 -17.67 -19.16
C PHE A 36 17.92 -18.18 -17.75
N MET A 37 18.88 -18.86 -17.11
CA MET A 37 18.74 -19.36 -15.75
C MET A 37 18.77 -18.22 -14.72
N ASP A 38 19.69 -17.27 -14.87
CA ASP A 38 19.79 -16.11 -13.99
C ASP A 38 18.59 -15.16 -14.14
N GLU A 39 18.19 -14.86 -15.38
CA GLU A 39 17.02 -14.03 -15.67
C GLU A 39 15.74 -14.73 -15.22
N GLY A 40 15.59 -16.03 -15.50
CA GLY A 40 14.44 -16.83 -15.08
C GLY A 40 14.32 -16.96 -13.55
N TYR A 41 15.44 -17.09 -12.83
CA TYR A 41 15.44 -17.09 -11.37
C TYR A 41 15.05 -15.72 -10.81
N ARG A 42 15.61 -14.64 -11.36
CA ARG A 42 15.28 -13.27 -10.93
C ARG A 42 13.82 -12.92 -11.23
N GLU A 43 13.33 -13.30 -12.39
CA GLU A 43 11.95 -13.13 -12.80
C GLU A 43 11.01 -13.96 -11.92
N GLY A 44 11.35 -15.23 -11.64
CA GLY A 44 10.57 -16.08 -10.74
C GLY A 44 10.46 -15.53 -9.31
N ILE A 45 11.53 -14.97 -8.76
CA ILE A 45 11.50 -14.29 -7.45
C ILE A 45 10.65 -13.03 -7.50
N SER A 46 10.75 -12.25 -8.59
CA SER A 46 9.98 -11.01 -8.75
C SER A 46 8.49 -11.31 -8.91
N TYR A 47 8.16 -12.30 -9.75
CA TYR A 47 6.81 -12.79 -9.98
C TYR A 47 6.21 -13.39 -8.71
N GLY A 48 6.96 -14.17 -7.94
CA GLY A 48 6.48 -14.71 -6.66
C GLY A 48 6.13 -13.61 -5.65
N LYS A 49 7.00 -12.59 -5.51
CA LYS A 49 6.73 -11.43 -4.65
C LYS A 49 5.49 -10.66 -5.10
N GLU A 50 5.34 -10.45 -6.40
CA GLU A 50 4.19 -9.75 -6.96
C GLU A 50 2.90 -10.58 -6.82
N ALA A 51 2.95 -11.89 -7.09
CA ALA A 51 1.81 -12.79 -6.95
C ALA A 51 1.29 -12.89 -5.50
N HIS A 52 2.16 -12.73 -4.51
CA HIS A 52 1.77 -12.65 -3.11
C HIS A 52 1.26 -11.26 -2.69
N LEU A 53 1.68 -10.19 -3.37
CA LEU A 53 1.30 -8.81 -3.05
C LEU A 53 -0.04 -8.39 -3.69
N GLN A 54 -0.31 -8.83 -4.93
CA GLN A 54 -1.49 -8.43 -5.70
C GLN A 54 -2.82 -8.77 -5.00
N PRO A 55 -3.02 -9.96 -4.39
CA PRO A 55 -4.28 -10.27 -3.71
C PRO A 55 -4.61 -9.32 -2.55
N GLY A 56 -3.61 -8.96 -1.75
CA GLY A 56 -3.79 -8.01 -0.64
C GLY A 56 -4.09 -6.59 -1.14
N PHE A 57 -3.48 -6.18 -2.27
CA PHE A 57 -3.83 -4.92 -2.92
C PHE A 57 -5.26 -4.93 -3.44
N ASP A 58 -5.69 -5.99 -4.12
CA ASP A 58 -7.05 -6.10 -4.69
C ASP A 58 -8.12 -6.03 -3.61
N GLU A 59 -7.90 -6.70 -2.47
CA GLU A 59 -8.80 -6.65 -1.31
C GLU A 59 -8.88 -5.24 -0.70
N GLY A 60 -7.71 -4.62 -0.49
CA GLY A 60 -7.63 -3.24 -0.02
C GLY A 60 -8.27 -2.25 -0.99
N TYR A 61 -8.14 -2.48 -2.29
CA TYR A 61 -8.73 -1.65 -3.34
C TYR A 61 -10.26 -1.76 -3.36
N ILE A 62 -10.82 -2.97 -3.31
CA ILE A 62 -12.27 -3.19 -3.26
C ILE A 62 -12.87 -2.49 -2.04
N THR A 63 -12.23 -2.66 -0.88
CA THR A 63 -12.65 -2.01 0.36
C THR A 63 -12.54 -0.49 0.22
N GLY A 64 -11.38 0.04 -0.16
CA GLY A 64 -11.13 1.48 -0.28
C GLY A 64 -12.08 2.17 -1.28
N VAL A 65 -12.40 1.53 -2.40
CA VAL A 65 -13.35 2.06 -3.39
C VAL A 65 -14.77 2.14 -2.83
N GLY A 66 -15.21 1.13 -2.08
CA GLY A 66 -16.52 1.13 -1.42
C GLY A 66 -16.70 2.34 -0.49
N TYR A 67 -15.77 2.48 0.46
CA TYR A 67 -15.78 3.59 1.43
C TYR A 67 -15.55 4.96 0.77
N GLY A 68 -14.65 5.03 -0.21
CA GLY A 68 -14.39 6.26 -0.96
C GLY A 68 -15.61 6.76 -1.73
N ARG A 69 -16.39 5.84 -2.31
CA ARG A 69 -17.64 6.17 -3.00
C ARG A 69 -18.72 6.67 -2.03
N GLU A 70 -18.88 6.01 -0.89
CA GLU A 70 -19.85 6.41 0.13
C GLU A 70 -19.53 7.79 0.72
N PHE A 71 -18.26 8.02 1.08
CA PHE A 71 -17.80 9.32 1.55
C PHE A 71 -17.94 10.40 0.49
N GLY A 72 -17.65 10.08 -0.78
CA GLY A 72 -17.87 10.98 -1.91
C GLY A 72 -19.35 11.38 -2.06
N ARG A 73 -20.27 10.44 -1.88
CA ARG A 73 -21.72 10.72 -1.86
C ARG A 73 -22.08 11.64 -0.71
N LEU A 74 -21.65 11.32 0.51
CA LEU A 74 -21.90 12.16 1.69
C LEU A 74 -21.46 13.61 1.45
N ARG A 75 -20.24 13.80 0.92
CA ARG A 75 -19.72 15.14 0.59
C ARG A 75 -20.56 15.84 -0.47
N ALA A 76 -21.00 15.13 -1.49
CA ALA A 76 -21.87 15.70 -2.53
C ALA A 76 -23.21 16.16 -1.95
N PHE A 77 -23.88 15.31 -1.16
CA PHE A 77 -25.17 15.64 -0.53
C PHE A 77 -25.05 16.79 0.47
N ALA A 78 -24.00 16.82 1.29
CA ALA A 78 -23.78 17.92 2.23
C ALA A 78 -23.61 19.27 1.49
N ASN A 79 -22.85 19.29 0.39
CA ASN A 79 -22.68 20.50 -0.42
C ASN A 79 -23.98 20.90 -1.16
N GLN A 80 -24.73 19.93 -1.67
CA GLN A 80 -26.03 20.18 -2.29
C GLN A 80 -27.03 20.79 -1.29
N THR A 81 -27.07 20.23 -0.08
CA THR A 81 -27.92 20.72 1.02
C THR A 81 -27.54 22.16 1.38
N LEU A 82 -26.24 22.45 1.53
CA LEU A 82 -25.76 23.81 1.78
C LEU A 82 -26.14 24.79 0.67
N SER A 83 -25.99 24.39 -0.61
CA SER A 83 -26.39 25.22 -1.75
C SER A 83 -27.89 25.51 -1.75
N HIS A 84 -28.72 24.50 -1.48
CA HIS A 84 -30.17 24.64 -1.46
C HIS A 84 -30.65 25.52 -0.29
N LEU A 85 -30.10 25.33 0.92
CA LEU A 85 -30.39 26.19 2.08
C LEU A 85 -29.98 27.64 1.83
N THR A 86 -28.87 27.86 1.13
CA THR A 86 -28.42 29.21 0.74
C THR A 86 -29.40 29.85 -0.24
N ASN A 87 -29.92 29.08 -1.20
CA ASN A 87 -30.88 29.57 -2.19
C ASN A 87 -32.24 29.92 -1.57
N ILE A 88 -32.72 29.15 -0.60
CA ILE A 88 -34.00 29.39 0.10
C ILE A 88 -33.87 30.49 1.17
N GLN A 89 -32.64 30.95 1.47
CA GLN A 89 -32.38 31.88 2.58
C GLN A 89 -32.95 31.32 3.89
N ALA A 90 -32.63 30.05 4.17
CA ALA A 90 -33.03 29.37 5.39
C ALA A 90 -32.47 30.06 6.65
N SER A 91 -32.92 29.62 7.83
CA SER A 91 -32.47 30.20 9.11
C SER A 91 -30.94 30.29 9.19
N PRO A 92 -30.38 31.42 9.66
CA PRO A 92 -28.92 31.60 9.77
C PRO A 92 -28.27 30.52 10.65
N GLU A 93 -28.99 29.97 11.64
CA GLU A 93 -28.50 28.88 12.49
C GLU A 93 -28.29 27.58 11.71
N GLN A 94 -29.18 27.25 10.77
CA GLN A 94 -29.08 26.04 9.96
C GLN A 94 -27.99 26.16 8.90
N LEU A 95 -27.83 27.36 8.32
CA LEU A 95 -26.74 27.64 7.40
C LEU A 95 -25.39 27.47 8.08
N GLU A 96 -25.23 27.97 9.30
CA GLU A 96 -23.98 27.80 10.05
C GLU A 96 -23.73 26.34 10.42
N ARG A 97 -24.78 25.60 10.84
CA ARG A 97 -24.67 24.16 11.12
C ARG A 97 -24.30 23.33 9.88
N CYS A 98 -24.85 23.66 8.72
CA CYS A 98 -24.43 23.01 7.47
C CYS A 98 -23.01 23.36 7.07
N ARG A 99 -22.59 24.61 7.25
CA ARG A 99 -21.20 25.04 6.98
C ARG A 99 -20.22 24.33 7.88
N SER A 100 -20.53 24.20 9.17
CA SER A 100 -19.69 23.47 10.12
C SER A 100 -19.64 21.98 9.77
N LEU A 101 -20.76 21.36 9.41
CA LEU A 101 -20.79 19.96 8.94
C LEU A 101 -19.94 19.75 7.68
N VAL A 102 -20.09 20.60 6.65
CA VAL A 102 -19.29 20.53 5.43
C VAL A 102 -17.80 20.73 5.74
N SER A 103 -17.46 21.64 6.66
CA SER A 103 -16.09 21.84 7.12
C SER A 103 -15.54 20.62 7.86
N ASN A 104 -16.35 19.98 8.70
CA ASN A 104 -15.99 18.77 9.43
C ASN A 104 -15.76 17.61 8.46
N ILE A 105 -16.69 17.36 7.53
CA ILE A 105 -16.53 16.37 6.46
C ILE A 105 -15.25 16.64 5.66
N GLY A 106 -14.92 17.90 5.37
CA GLY A 106 -13.68 18.26 4.67
C GLY A 106 -12.39 17.97 5.44
N ARG A 107 -12.45 17.87 6.77
CA ARG A 107 -11.29 17.56 7.64
C ARG A 107 -11.09 16.05 7.84
N VAL A 108 -12.13 15.24 7.66
CA VAL A 108 -12.02 13.79 7.83
C VAL A 108 -11.07 13.22 6.79
N SER A 109 -10.06 12.49 7.27
CA SER A 109 -9.03 11.86 6.43
C SER A 109 -9.41 10.42 6.08
N ALA A 110 -8.89 9.90 4.97
CA ALA A 110 -9.16 8.53 4.50
C ALA A 110 -8.92 7.46 5.61
N HIS A 111 -7.85 7.61 6.38
CA HIS A 111 -7.51 6.70 7.50
C HIS A 111 -8.56 6.64 8.62
N GLN A 112 -9.48 7.61 8.70
CA GLN A 112 -10.56 7.64 9.70
C GLN A 112 -11.87 7.05 9.17
N ILE A 113 -11.95 6.76 7.87
CA ILE A 113 -13.13 6.25 7.18
C ILE A 113 -12.93 4.78 6.79
N LEU A 114 -11.69 4.38 6.51
CA LEU A 114 -11.40 3.00 6.18
C LEU A 114 -11.47 2.10 7.43
N PRO A 115 -11.96 0.86 7.28
CA PRO A 115 -11.85 -0.14 8.33
C PRO A 115 -10.38 -0.44 8.57
N LYS A 116 -10.04 -0.75 9.82
CA LYS A 116 -8.66 -1.09 10.18
C LYS A 116 -8.36 -2.46 9.60
N ASP A 117 -7.22 -2.56 8.96
CA ASP A 117 -6.66 -3.83 8.53
C ASP A 117 -6.08 -4.55 9.75
N ILE A 118 -6.88 -5.46 10.34
CA ILE A 118 -6.51 -6.21 11.55
C ILE A 118 -5.39 -7.20 11.22
N GLU A 119 -5.41 -7.79 10.02
CA GLU A 119 -4.42 -8.75 9.54
C GLU A 119 -3.05 -8.08 9.33
N ALA A 120 -3.01 -6.89 8.72
CA ALA A 120 -1.76 -6.12 8.59
C ALA A 120 -1.21 -5.67 9.95
N ILE A 121 -2.08 -5.34 10.93
CA ILE A 121 -1.65 -4.98 12.28
C ILE A 121 -1.07 -6.19 13.03
N GLU A 122 -1.67 -7.36 12.88
CA GLU A 122 -1.18 -8.60 13.49
C GLU A 122 0.13 -9.05 12.86
N HIS A 123 0.24 -9.03 11.53
CA HIS A 123 1.48 -9.35 10.82
C HIS A 123 2.62 -8.38 11.16
N ALA A 124 2.33 -7.08 11.30
CA ALA A 124 3.33 -6.10 11.75
C ALA A 124 3.81 -6.38 13.20
N LYS A 125 2.91 -6.79 14.09
CA LYS A 125 3.27 -7.20 15.47
C LYS A 125 4.12 -8.47 15.47
N GLU A 126 3.81 -9.45 14.63
CA GLU A 126 4.58 -10.70 14.54
C GLU A 126 6.01 -10.44 14.06
N HIS A 127 6.19 -9.57 13.05
CA HIS A 127 7.53 -9.15 12.62
C HIS A 127 8.29 -8.37 13.70
N GLU A 128 7.63 -7.48 14.44
CA GLU A 128 8.26 -6.79 15.58
C GLU A 128 8.71 -7.78 16.67
N GLU A 129 7.93 -8.84 16.92
CA GLU A 129 8.30 -9.90 17.85
C GLU A 129 9.44 -10.78 17.35
N GLU A 130 9.50 -11.07 16.04
CA GLU A 130 10.59 -11.81 15.42
C GLU A 130 11.91 -11.02 15.43
N ASP A 131 11.87 -9.72 15.12
CA ASP A 131 13.03 -8.82 15.24
C ASP A 131 13.52 -8.71 16.69
N ARG A 132 12.58 -8.70 17.66
CA ARG A 132 12.90 -8.71 19.09
C ARG A 132 13.54 -10.03 19.53
N LYS A 133 13.09 -11.16 18.96
CA LYS A 133 13.69 -12.49 19.16
C LYS A 133 15.07 -12.60 18.50
N GLN A 134 15.27 -12.06 17.30
CA GLN A 134 16.58 -12.02 16.64
C GLN A 134 17.58 -11.14 17.41
N LYS A 135 17.18 -9.94 17.85
CA LYS A 135 18.02 -9.07 18.69
C LYS A 135 18.40 -9.69 20.04
N SER A 136 17.54 -10.52 20.61
CA SER A 136 17.86 -11.26 21.85
C SER A 136 18.77 -12.48 21.63
N THR A 137 18.83 -13.03 20.41
CA THR A 137 19.83 -14.05 20.04
C THR A 137 21.19 -13.50 19.64
N SER A 138 21.28 -12.22 19.25
CA SER A 138 22.56 -11.53 18.99
C SER A 138 23.12 -10.83 20.23
N ASN A 139 22.99 -11.43 21.42
CA ASN A 139 23.70 -11.00 22.62
C ASN A 139 25.13 -11.55 22.63
N VAL A 140 25.93 -11.18 21.63
CA VAL A 140 27.39 -11.23 21.74
C VAL A 140 27.91 -9.79 21.78
N THR A 141 28.03 -9.31 23.02
CA THR A 141 28.97 -8.28 23.49
C THR A 141 28.85 -6.88 22.88
N PHE A 142 27.91 -6.08 23.37
CA PHE A 142 28.08 -4.61 23.43
C PHE A 142 27.23 -4.03 24.58
N GLU A 143 27.33 -4.64 25.77
CA GLU A 143 26.40 -4.41 26.89
C GLU A 143 27.12 -3.94 28.17
N GLU A 144 28.29 -3.30 28.05
CA GLU A 144 29.04 -2.78 29.20
C GLU A 144 29.50 -1.32 29.05
N GLU A 145 28.84 -0.52 28.21
CA GLU A 145 29.16 0.91 28.15
C GLU A 145 27.96 1.75 27.72
N LEU A 146 27.05 2.05 28.65
CA LEU A 146 26.37 3.35 28.83
C LEU A 146 25.17 3.16 29.77
N GLY A 147 25.31 3.73 30.97
CA GLY A 147 24.40 3.51 32.08
C GLY A 147 22.98 4.01 31.90
N GLY A 148 22.09 3.44 32.73
CA GLY A 148 20.80 4.05 33.08
C GLY A 148 19.56 3.39 32.49
N GLU A 149 19.44 2.06 32.56
CA GLU A 149 18.27 1.30 32.09
C GLU A 149 16.92 1.77 32.66
N ARG A 150 16.89 2.34 33.87
CA ARG A 150 15.63 2.74 34.52
C ARG A 150 14.98 4.00 33.93
N GLY A 151 15.75 4.85 33.24
CA GLY A 151 15.24 6.07 32.61
C GLY A 151 14.61 5.81 31.25
N ARG A 152 15.20 4.91 30.45
CA ARG A 152 14.68 4.55 29.12
C ARG A 152 13.36 3.76 29.22
N GLN A 153 13.25 2.83 30.17
CA GLN A 153 12.05 1.99 30.33
C GLN A 153 10.77 2.82 30.57
N ARG A 154 10.82 3.86 31.40
CA ARG A 154 9.66 4.74 31.67
C ARG A 154 9.23 5.54 30.44
N GLY A 155 10.18 5.93 29.59
CA GLY A 155 9.88 6.63 28.34
C GLY A 155 9.18 5.72 27.32
N VAL A 156 9.56 4.44 27.24
CA VAL A 156 8.91 3.48 26.33
C VAL A 156 7.51 3.12 26.82
N GLU A 157 7.30 2.99 28.13
CA GLU A 157 5.98 2.72 28.71
C GLU A 157 5.02 3.90 28.49
N GLN A 158 5.49 5.14 28.68
CA GLN A 158 4.71 6.34 28.38
C GLN A 158 4.40 6.48 26.89
N LEU A 159 5.36 6.19 26.01
CA LEU A 159 5.12 6.15 24.55
C LEU A 159 4.15 5.05 24.16
N ALA A 160 4.22 3.87 24.79
CA ALA A 160 3.30 2.78 24.55
C ALA A 160 1.87 3.13 25.00
N ASP A 161 1.72 3.73 26.19
CA ASP A 161 0.44 4.23 26.68
C ASP A 161 -0.11 5.39 25.82
N GLU A 162 0.77 6.24 25.29
CA GLU A 162 0.39 7.34 24.39
C GLU A 162 -0.04 6.82 23.01
N LEU A 163 0.65 5.82 22.46
CA LEU A 163 0.26 5.10 21.24
C LEU A 163 -1.02 4.28 21.42
N ASP A 164 -1.20 3.64 22.58
CA ASP A 164 -2.41 2.88 22.91
C ASP A 164 -3.61 3.81 23.13
N ARG A 165 -3.39 5.00 23.71
CA ARG A 165 -4.41 6.07 23.75
C ARG A 165 -4.74 6.61 22.36
N LEU A 166 -3.75 6.78 21.49
CA LEU A 166 -3.97 7.15 20.08
C LEU A 166 -4.70 6.04 19.30
N GLY A 167 -4.41 4.78 19.63
CA GLY A 167 -5.01 3.58 19.06
C GLY A 167 -6.40 3.24 19.63
N LYS A 168 -6.77 3.80 20.79
CA LYS A 168 -8.08 3.66 21.43
C LYS A 168 -9.06 4.80 21.12
N ALA A 169 -8.57 5.98 20.72
CA ALA A 169 -9.42 7.06 20.18
C ALA A 169 -9.95 6.77 18.75
N LYS A 170 -10.03 5.49 18.40
CA LYS A 170 -10.01 4.96 17.04
C LYS A 170 -11.40 4.42 16.75
N LEU A 171 -12.34 5.31 16.47
CA LEU A 171 -13.68 4.95 16.00
C LEU A 171 -13.54 4.13 14.71
N ASP A 172 -14.39 3.12 14.55
CA ASP A 172 -14.40 2.36 13.30
C ASP A 172 -14.91 3.26 12.18
N GLY A 173 -14.27 3.18 11.00
CA GLY A 173 -14.57 4.09 9.90
C GLY A 173 -16.00 4.01 9.36
N ARG A 174 -16.75 2.95 9.71
CA ARG A 174 -18.20 2.89 9.51
C ARG A 174 -18.99 3.75 10.48
N GLU A 175 -18.64 3.71 11.76
CA GLU A 175 -19.32 4.47 12.80
C GLU A 175 -19.22 5.97 12.51
N THR A 176 -18.04 6.43 12.09
CA THR A 176 -17.82 7.83 11.69
C THR A 176 -18.65 8.23 10.48
N LEU A 177 -18.79 7.35 9.48
CA LEU A 177 -19.66 7.60 8.33
C LEU A 177 -21.14 7.65 8.74
N ASP A 178 -21.59 6.71 9.57
CA ASP A 178 -22.98 6.62 10.03
C ASP A 178 -23.36 7.83 10.89
N GLU A 179 -22.46 8.31 11.75
CA GLU A 179 -22.62 9.54 12.53
C GLU A 179 -22.81 10.76 11.62
N LEU A 180 -21.94 10.93 10.63
CA LEU A 180 -22.02 12.06 9.69
C LEU A 180 -23.28 12.02 8.82
N TRP A 181 -23.69 10.82 8.39
CA TRP A 181 -24.96 10.62 7.71
C TRP A 181 -26.15 10.92 8.62
N GLY A 182 -26.07 10.57 9.91
CA GLY A 182 -27.05 10.88 10.93
C GLY A 182 -27.22 12.39 11.12
N GLU A 183 -26.12 13.12 11.26
CA GLU A 183 -26.13 14.59 11.36
C GLU A 183 -26.76 15.25 10.13
N LEU A 184 -26.40 14.76 8.92
CA LEU A 184 -26.98 15.28 7.68
C LEU A 184 -28.50 15.01 7.62
N LYS A 185 -28.94 13.81 7.99
CA LYS A 185 -30.36 13.46 8.07
C LYS A 185 -31.11 14.29 9.10
N GLU A 186 -30.50 14.58 10.25
CA GLU A 186 -31.12 15.42 11.28
C GLU A 186 -31.37 16.83 10.74
N ILE A 187 -30.40 17.42 10.03
CA ILE A 187 -30.55 18.73 9.40
C ILE A 187 -31.65 18.69 8.33
N LEU A 188 -31.68 17.63 7.52
CA LEU A 188 -32.66 17.45 6.46
C LEU A 188 -34.09 17.29 7.00
N SER A 189 -34.27 16.55 8.09
CA SER A 189 -35.57 16.26 8.71
C SER A 189 -36.25 17.48 9.32
N ARG A 190 -35.49 18.54 9.63
CA ARG A 190 -36.02 19.80 10.17
C ARG A 190 -36.60 20.71 9.09
N GLU A 191 -36.30 20.44 7.82
CA GLU A 191 -36.77 21.25 6.68
C GLU A 191 -37.73 20.44 5.80
N SER A 192 -39.02 20.75 5.88
CA SER A 192 -40.04 20.07 5.04
C SER A 192 -39.83 20.28 3.53
N THR A 193 -39.06 21.30 3.15
CA THR A 193 -38.73 21.59 1.74
C THR A 193 -37.71 20.61 1.15
N LEU A 194 -37.05 19.81 1.99
CA LEU A 194 -35.98 18.89 1.60
C LEU A 194 -36.40 17.42 1.60
N GLU A 195 -37.69 17.11 1.78
CA GLU A 195 -38.18 15.72 1.75
C GLU A 195 -37.86 15.00 0.43
N SER A 196 -37.80 15.73 -0.68
CA SER A 196 -37.39 15.17 -1.98
C SER A 196 -35.94 14.70 -2.01
N LEU A 197 -35.05 15.35 -1.26
CA LEU A 197 -33.65 14.92 -1.10
C LEU A 197 -33.53 13.76 -0.11
N LEU A 198 -34.41 13.71 0.89
CA LEU A 198 -34.47 12.62 1.87
C LEU A 198 -34.94 11.31 1.21
N ALA A 199 -35.82 11.39 0.21
CA ALA A 199 -36.28 10.23 -0.56
C ALA A 199 -35.22 9.57 -1.46
N VAL A 200 -34.12 10.28 -1.77
CA VAL A 200 -33.04 9.81 -2.67
C VAL A 200 -31.87 9.17 -1.89
N LEU A 201 -31.89 9.29 -0.57
CA LEU A 201 -30.76 9.12 0.34
C LEU A 201 -30.92 7.84 1.17
#